data_AF-A0A389MYD6-F1
#
_entry.id   AF-A0A389MYD6-F1
#
_cell.length_a   1.000
_cell.length_b   1.000
_cell.length_c   1.000
_cell.angle_alpha   90.00
_cell.angle_beta   90.00
_cell.angle_gamma   90.00
#
_symmetry.space_group_name_H-M   'P 1'
#
loop_
_entity.id
_entity.type
_entity.pdbx_description
1 polymer ?
#
loop_
_entity_poly.entity_id
_entity_poly.type
_entity_poly.pdbx_seq_one_letter_code
_entity_poly.pdbx_strand_id
1 'polypeptide(L)' 'MIGTRESLERHGETRAWIVRRFHDALVVVGGLVLALPLIVPFA' A
#
# COMPACT_ATOMS: atom_id res chain seq x y z
N MET A 1 -20.31 28.38 -0.21
CA MET A 1 -19.15 27.59 0.27
C MET A 1 -19.39 26.10 0.02
N ILE A 2 -19.55 25.68 -1.25
CA ILE A 2 -19.95 24.30 -1.60
C ILE A 2 -18.81 23.49 -2.26
N GLY A 3 -17.83 24.13 -2.91
CA GLY A 3 -16.77 23.44 -3.64
C GLY A 3 -15.63 22.83 -2.80
N THR A 4 -15.59 23.01 -1.48
CA THR A 4 -14.48 22.51 -0.65
C THR A 4 -14.69 21.07 -0.16
N ARG A 5 -15.95 20.61 -0.03
CA ARG A 5 -16.27 19.27 0.47
C ARG A 5 -16.00 18.19 -0.57
N GLU A 6 -16.40 18.45 -1.81
CA GLU A 6 -16.24 17.54 -2.95
C GLU A 6 -14.75 17.26 -3.23
N SER A 7 -13.89 18.28 -3.07
CA SER A 7 -12.44 18.14 -3.23
C SER A 7 -11.82 17.34 -2.08
N LEU A 8 -12.28 17.53 -0.84
CA LEU A 8 -11.82 16.77 0.33
C LEU A 8 -12.22 15.30 0.27
N GLU A 9 -13.43 14.99 -0.18
CA GLU A 9 -13.90 13.60 -0.35
C GLU A 9 -13.09 12.87 -1.41
N ARG A 10 -12.80 13.50 -2.55
CA ARG A 10 -11.95 12.93 -3.62
C ARG A 10 -10.51 12.69 -3.17
N HIS A 11 -9.95 13.61 -2.38
CA HIS A 11 -8.61 13.44 -1.79
C HIS A 11 -8.61 12.33 -0.73
N GLY A 12 -9.67 12.21 0.07
CA GLY A 12 -9.83 11.14 1.06
C GLY A 12 -9.89 9.76 0.40
N GLU A 13 -10.64 9.63 -0.69
CA GLU A 13 -10.79 8.40 -1.47
C GLU A 13 -9.47 7.98 -2.13
N THR A 14 -8.74 8.96 -2.70
CA THR A 14 -7.41 8.73 -3.29
C THR A 14 -6.41 8.29 -2.23
N ARG A 15 -6.40 8.95 -1.06
CA ARG A 15 -5.53 8.58 0.05
C ARG A 15 -5.86 7.19 0.60
N ALA A 16 -7.14 6.84 0.71
CA ALA A 16 -7.57 5.51 1.12
C ALA A 16 -7.12 4.43 0.11
N TRP A 17 -7.24 4.69 -1.19
CA TRP A 17 -6.75 3.80 -2.24
C TRP A 17 -5.23 3.62 -2.20
N ILE A 18 -4.47 4.71 -2.05
CA ILE A 18 -3.00 4.67 -1.92
C ILE A 18 -2.58 3.86 -0.70
N VAL A 19 -3.17 4.12 0.47
CA VAL A 19 -2.84 3.40 1.72
C VAL A 19 -3.11 1.90 1.57
N ARG A 20 -4.23 1.53 0.94
CA ARG A 20 -4.56 0.12 0.69
C ARG A 20 -3.55 -0.54 -0.24
N ARG A 21 -3.14 0.17 -1.31
CA ARG A 21 -2.12 -0.33 -2.25
C ARG A 21 -0.74 -0.45 -1.61
N PHE A 22 -0.39 0.48 -0.72
CA PHE A 22 0.87 0.44 0.04
C PHE A 22 0.91 -0.75 0.99
N HIS A 23 -0.19 -1.01 1.71
CA HIS A 23 -0.29 -2.16 2.59
C HIS A 23 -0.17 -3.48 1.81
N ASP A 24 -0.87 -3.58 0.68
CA ASP A 24 -0.78 -4.75 -0.20
C ASP A 24 0.66 -4.99 -0.70
N ALA A 25 1.34 -3.92 -1.14
CA ALA A 25 2.74 -3.99 -1.53
C ALA A 25 3.66 -4.39 -0.37
N LEU A 26 3.44 -3.86 0.83
CA LEU A 26 4.20 -4.23 2.04
C LEU A 26 3.99 -5.70 2.42
N VAL A 27 2.78 -6.23 2.29
CA VAL A 27 2.50 -7.65 2.55
C VAL A 27 3.21 -8.54 1.54
N VAL A 28 3.18 -8.17 0.25
CA VAL A 28 3.88 -8.92 -0.80
C VAL A 28 5.40 -8.87 -0.62
N VAL A 29 5.97 -7.68 -0.36
CA VAL A 29 7.41 -7.51 -0.12
C VAL A 29 7.82 -8.21 1.17
N GLY A 30 7.03 -8.09 2.24
CA GLY A 30 7.27 -8.77 3.51
C GLY A 30 7.26 -10.29 3.36
N GLY A 31 6.29 -10.83 2.64
CA GLY A 31 6.22 -12.26 2.31
C GLY A 31 7.39 -12.73 1.44
N LEU A 32 7.80 -11.92 0.46
CA LEU A 32 8.96 -12.20 -0.38
C LEU A 32 10.26 -12.20 0.43
N VAL A 33 10.46 -11.23 1.32
CA VAL A 33 11.62 -11.16 2.21
C VAL A 33 11.64 -12.32 3.19
N LEU A 34 10.47 -12.74 3.69
CA LEU A 34 10.39 -13.92 4.58
C LEU A 34 10.66 -15.23 3.83
N ALA A 35 10.26 -15.33 2.55
CA ALA A 35 10.52 -16.47 1.70
C ALA A 35 11.92 -16.49 1.07
N LEU A 36 12.56 -15.32 0.94
CA LEU A 36 13.91 -15.16 0.40
C LEU A 36 14.95 -16.07 1.07
N PRO A 37 15.04 -16.16 2.41
CA PRO A 37 15.99 -17.07 3.08
C PRO A 37 15.69 -18.56 2.84
N LEU A 38 14.47 -18.93 2.44
CA LEU A 38 14.15 -20.31 2.05
C LEU A 38 14.71 -20.66 0.65
N ILE A 39 14.84 -19.66 -0.22
CA ILE A 39 15.32 -19.79 -1.60
C ILE A 39 16.84 -19.56 -1.69
N VAL A 40 17.38 -18.70 -0.82
CA VAL A 40 18.81 -18.40 -0.70
C VAL A 40 19.38 -18.90 0.64
N PRO A 41 19.32 -20.21 0.96
CA PRO A 41 20.00 -20.71 2.15
C PRO A 41 21.53 -20.81 1.98
N PHE A 42 22.07 -20.65 0.75
CA PHE A 42 23.48 -20.94 0.42
C PHE A 42 24.15 -19.93 -0.55
N ALA A 43 23.93 -18.63 -0.38
CA ALA A 43 24.82 -17.62 -0.96
C ALA A 43 25.74 -17.04 0.12
#